data_AF-A0A7Y5G7I2-F1
#
_entry.id   AF-A0A7Y5G7I2-F1
#
_cell.length_a   1.000
_cell.length_b   1.000
_cell.length_c   1.000
_cell.angle_alpha   90.00
_cell.angle_beta   90.00
_cell.angle_gamma   90.00
#
_symmetry.space_group_name_H-M   'P 1'
#
loop_
_entity.id
_entity.type
_entity.pdbx_description
1 polymer ?
#
loop_
_entity_poly.entity_id
_entity_poly.type
_entity_poly.pdbx_seq_one_letter_code
_entity_poly.pdbx_strand_id
1 'polypeptide(L)'
;MPPTVPPSFLHSMYGQAIFSPHYFSHLETEAFAEKVAIEIQAELRVLRESPTLDELFVDVMMGINDAETCLEKCLEEISVNTYDIVGFSVGFDCQKVPSIALAKALKTREPDIKVLWGGSGCDEEMAEALMEVFEEIDAIVQGEAEATFLPMIRHLRGESAIDLKNSLLRMEGKIVKTDQKPLPGVLDFIPLPDYETFIKTRSRTGYGEDMLVLHFESSRGCWWGDKHHCKFCGIKAVSAANYRNKSGNTTLSIIKDLTGLYQPDYLYATDAILDLGYFKTLLPELTFLRKEKGLQLNLFYETKSNLSKKQVEVMSSAGIRGIQPGIEHFSTNVLVLMDKGNSGIRNVELLKWTLTYHMEVVYGIILGTPGERQLDYDLLLELIPKITHLPPPLGANRLSLHRSSPYFWTPDEFAIQNIRPYELQRLIYQTDDDHLLRMLYEFKFDSPTIVYPEFKDKFQELTVLIDAWRQDFYDRYVEAQLDVILNSIKMDILKTMMVPCISAA
;
A
#
# COMPACT_ATOMS: atom_id res chain seq x y z
N MET A 1 4.89 -14.13 14.26
CA MET A 1 6.26 -14.68 14.17
C MET A 1 6.94 -13.97 13.02
N PRO A 2 8.28 -13.84 12.98
CA PRO A 2 8.93 -13.53 11.71
C PRO A 2 8.49 -14.60 10.70
N PRO A 3 8.13 -14.24 9.47
CA PRO A 3 7.69 -15.23 8.49
C PRO A 3 8.82 -16.25 8.26
N THR A 4 8.49 -17.55 8.25
CA THR A 4 9.46 -18.55 7.81
C THR A 4 9.65 -18.50 6.29
N VAL A 5 8.69 -17.87 5.61
CA VAL A 5 8.70 -17.59 4.17
C VAL A 5 9.36 -16.24 3.84
N PRO A 6 9.90 -16.08 2.62
CA PRO A 6 10.45 -14.80 2.18
C PRO A 6 9.41 -13.67 2.25
N PRO A 7 9.79 -12.41 2.56
CA PRO A 7 8.86 -11.27 2.62
C PRO A 7 8.03 -11.04 1.34
N SER A 8 8.51 -11.49 0.17
CA SER A 8 7.75 -11.45 -1.09
C SER A 8 6.46 -12.27 -1.07
N PHE A 9 6.37 -13.26 -0.18
CA PHE A 9 5.17 -14.06 0.05
C PHE A 9 4.17 -13.42 1.00
N LEU A 10 4.52 -12.32 1.69
CA LEU A 10 3.62 -11.65 2.64
C LEU A 10 2.81 -10.51 2.03
N HIS A 11 3.29 -9.88 0.96
CA HIS A 11 2.77 -8.58 0.47
C HIS A 11 2.26 -8.60 -0.97
N SER A 12 1.95 -9.80 -1.47
CA SER A 12 1.46 -10.03 -2.83
C SER A 12 0.22 -10.91 -2.81
N MET A 13 -0.32 -11.22 -3.98
CA MET A 13 -1.37 -12.24 -4.14
C MET A 13 -0.97 -13.59 -3.51
N TYR A 14 0.34 -13.89 -3.42
CA TYR A 14 0.86 -15.12 -2.80
C TYR A 14 0.48 -15.21 -1.31
N GLY A 15 0.50 -14.08 -0.60
CA GLY A 15 0.15 -14.02 0.82
C GLY A 15 -1.33 -14.27 1.11
N GLN A 16 -2.21 -14.08 0.12
CA GLN A 16 -3.62 -14.47 0.24
C GLN A 16 -3.81 -15.96 -0.03
N ALA A 17 -3.07 -16.49 -1.01
CA ALA A 17 -3.20 -17.89 -1.43
C ALA A 17 -2.99 -18.86 -0.27
N ILE A 18 -2.00 -18.59 0.59
CA ILE A 18 -1.68 -19.46 1.74
C ILE A 18 -2.81 -19.55 2.78
N PHE A 19 -3.77 -18.62 2.80
CA PHE A 19 -4.95 -18.67 3.67
C PHE A 19 -6.15 -19.38 3.02
N SER A 20 -6.11 -19.64 1.72
CA SER A 20 -7.26 -20.18 0.98
C SER A 20 -7.67 -21.58 1.47
N PRO A 21 -6.75 -22.53 1.73
CA PRO A 21 -7.12 -23.84 2.31
C PRO A 21 -7.79 -23.74 3.69
N HIS A 22 -7.50 -22.69 4.45
CA HIS A 22 -8.09 -22.45 5.78
C HIS A 22 -9.52 -21.91 5.72
N TYR A 23 -9.94 -21.36 4.59
CA TYR A 23 -11.32 -20.94 4.36
C TYR A 23 -12.12 -21.99 3.56
N PHE A 24 -11.56 -22.52 2.49
CA PHE A 24 -12.22 -23.45 1.57
C PHE A 24 -11.89 -24.91 1.93
N SER A 25 -12.75 -25.53 2.74
CA SER A 25 -12.57 -26.90 3.27
C SER A 25 -12.54 -28.03 2.22
N HIS A 26 -12.88 -27.73 0.96
CA HIS A 26 -12.84 -28.71 -0.14
C HIS A 26 -11.48 -28.73 -0.87
N LEU A 27 -10.58 -27.79 -0.56
CA LEU A 27 -9.25 -27.76 -1.13
C LEU A 27 -8.36 -28.80 -0.44
N GLU A 28 -7.73 -29.64 -1.24
CA GLU A 28 -6.64 -30.51 -0.78
C GLU A 28 -5.34 -29.69 -0.82
N THR A 29 -4.66 -29.60 0.33
CA THR A 29 -3.56 -28.67 0.57
C THR A 29 -2.37 -28.88 -0.37
N GLU A 30 -1.94 -30.13 -0.60
CA GLU A 30 -0.77 -30.42 -1.44
C GLU A 30 -1.05 -30.08 -2.91
N ALA A 31 -2.19 -30.53 -3.45
CA ALA A 31 -2.61 -30.25 -4.81
C ALA A 31 -2.89 -28.75 -5.04
N PHE A 32 -3.37 -28.04 -4.01
CA PHE A 32 -3.52 -26.59 -4.06
C PHE A 32 -2.15 -25.89 -4.11
N ALA A 33 -1.22 -26.28 -3.24
CA ALA A 33 0.12 -25.71 -3.19
C ALA A 33 0.89 -25.92 -4.49
N GLU A 34 0.75 -27.09 -5.12
CA GLU A 34 1.34 -27.38 -6.43
C GLU A 34 0.82 -26.42 -7.51
N LYS A 35 -0.50 -26.24 -7.60
CA LYS A 35 -1.12 -25.30 -8.56
C LYS A 35 -0.66 -23.86 -8.32
N VAL A 36 -0.62 -23.43 -7.06
CA VAL A 36 -0.14 -22.09 -6.70
C VAL A 36 1.32 -21.94 -7.10
N ALA A 37 2.20 -22.91 -6.80
CA ALA A 37 3.60 -22.86 -7.18
C ALA A 37 3.81 -22.75 -8.71
N ILE A 38 2.99 -23.47 -9.49
CA ILE A 38 2.99 -23.39 -10.95
C ILE A 38 2.64 -21.97 -11.42
N GLU A 39 1.57 -21.38 -10.90
CA GLU A 39 1.14 -20.03 -11.30
C GLU A 39 2.13 -18.95 -10.85
N ILE A 40 2.71 -19.06 -9.64
CA ILE A 40 3.78 -18.18 -9.19
C ILE A 40 4.97 -18.24 -10.15
N GLN A 41 5.41 -19.45 -10.50
CA GLN A 41 6.52 -19.63 -11.43
C GLN A 41 6.20 -19.05 -12.81
N ALA A 42 4.98 -19.24 -13.31
CA ALA A 42 4.55 -18.71 -14.59
C ALA A 42 4.64 -17.18 -14.63
N GLU A 43 4.12 -16.50 -13.61
CA GLU A 43 4.18 -15.03 -13.51
C GLU A 43 5.62 -14.53 -13.29
N LEU A 44 6.42 -15.21 -12.46
CA LEU A 44 7.84 -14.83 -12.26
C LEU A 44 8.66 -14.97 -13.54
N ARG A 45 8.49 -16.07 -14.29
CA ARG A 45 9.22 -16.32 -15.55
C ARG A 45 8.92 -15.31 -16.64
N VAL A 46 7.82 -14.58 -16.56
CA VAL A 46 7.53 -13.47 -17.47
C VAL A 46 8.48 -12.29 -17.21
N LEU A 47 8.90 -12.09 -15.96
CA LEU A 47 9.63 -10.90 -15.55
C LEU A 47 11.11 -11.16 -15.30
N ARG A 48 11.47 -12.33 -14.75
CA ARG A 48 12.83 -12.63 -14.28
C ARG A 48 13.10 -14.13 -14.22
N GLU A 49 14.33 -14.50 -13.85
CA GLU A 49 14.61 -15.87 -13.44
C GLU A 49 13.79 -16.22 -12.19
N SER A 50 13.23 -17.43 -12.19
CA SER A 50 12.33 -17.91 -11.13
C SER A 50 12.98 -19.07 -10.38
N PRO A 51 12.72 -19.23 -9.07
CA PRO A 51 13.03 -20.46 -8.36
C PRO A 51 12.38 -21.68 -9.02
N THR A 52 12.90 -22.85 -8.67
CA THR A 52 12.37 -24.15 -9.14
C THR A 52 10.95 -24.39 -8.62
N LEU A 53 10.19 -25.28 -9.26
CA LEU A 53 8.84 -25.61 -8.78
C LEU A 53 8.89 -26.23 -7.38
N ASP A 54 9.89 -27.07 -7.11
CA ASP A 54 10.04 -27.72 -5.81
C ASP A 54 10.32 -26.71 -4.70
N GLU A 55 11.17 -25.70 -4.95
CA GLU A 55 11.42 -24.60 -4.00
C GLU A 55 10.14 -23.79 -3.73
N LEU A 56 9.42 -23.41 -4.79
CA LEU A 56 8.17 -22.65 -4.65
C LEU A 56 7.08 -23.46 -3.94
N PHE A 57 6.99 -24.76 -4.23
CA PHE A 57 6.05 -25.65 -3.56
C PHE A 57 6.35 -25.72 -2.06
N VAL A 58 7.61 -25.88 -1.68
CA VAL A 58 8.04 -25.87 -0.27
C VAL A 58 7.70 -24.53 0.39
N ASP A 59 7.99 -23.39 -0.25
CA ASP A 59 7.66 -22.07 0.26
C ASP A 59 6.15 -21.88 0.48
N VAL A 60 5.32 -22.34 -0.46
CA VAL A 60 3.86 -22.26 -0.35
C VAL A 60 3.34 -23.15 0.77
N MET A 61 3.84 -24.38 0.90
CA MET A 61 3.46 -25.31 1.98
C MET A 61 3.84 -24.75 3.36
N MET A 62 5.05 -24.21 3.49
CA MET A 62 5.48 -23.53 4.71
C MET A 62 4.59 -22.33 5.02
N GLY A 63 4.24 -21.53 4.00
CA GLY A 63 3.32 -20.41 4.12
C GLY A 63 1.93 -20.82 4.60
N ILE A 64 1.36 -21.92 4.09
CA ILE A 64 0.05 -22.43 4.54
C ILE A 64 0.09 -22.84 6.01
N ASN A 65 1.17 -23.49 6.45
CA ASN A 65 1.37 -23.86 7.85
C ASN A 65 1.56 -22.62 8.77
N ASP A 66 2.30 -21.62 8.28
CA ASP A 66 2.46 -20.34 8.99
C ASP A 66 1.13 -19.58 9.08
N ALA A 67 0.28 -19.65 8.05
CA ALA A 67 -1.05 -19.08 8.03
C ALA A 67 -1.96 -19.75 9.08
N GLU A 68 -1.91 -21.08 9.21
CA GLU A 68 -2.64 -21.81 10.26
C GLU A 68 -2.23 -21.31 11.65
N THR A 69 -0.92 -21.28 11.90
CA THR A 69 -0.38 -20.84 13.19
C THR A 69 -0.72 -19.38 13.47
N CYS A 70 -0.80 -18.54 12.44
CA CYS A 70 -1.25 -17.16 12.56
C CYS A 70 -2.72 -17.08 12.98
N LEU A 71 -3.60 -17.84 12.32
CA LEU A 71 -5.02 -17.88 12.65
C LEU A 71 -5.26 -18.40 14.08
N GLU A 72 -4.58 -19.48 14.48
CA GLU A 72 -4.67 -20.03 15.84
C GLU A 72 -4.29 -18.99 16.89
N LYS A 73 -3.17 -18.28 16.71
CA LYS A 73 -2.74 -17.22 17.64
C LYS A 73 -3.71 -16.06 17.69
N CYS A 74 -4.25 -15.64 16.55
CA CYS A 74 -5.29 -14.61 16.52
C CYS A 74 -6.53 -15.05 17.28
N LEU A 75 -6.95 -16.32 17.15
CA LEU A 75 -8.07 -16.86 17.90
C LEU A 75 -7.78 -16.94 19.41
N GLU A 76 -6.59 -17.36 19.82
CA GLU A 76 -6.20 -17.43 21.23
C GLU A 76 -6.23 -16.07 21.93
N GLU A 77 -5.78 -15.01 21.24
CA GLU A 77 -5.80 -13.64 21.77
C GLU A 77 -7.22 -13.06 21.86
N ILE A 78 -8.13 -13.49 20.98
CA ILE A 78 -9.53 -13.04 20.99
C ILE A 78 -10.31 -13.91 21.97
N SER A 79 -10.56 -13.39 23.18
CA SER A 79 -11.32 -14.08 24.21
C SER A 79 -12.78 -14.32 23.81
N VAL A 80 -13.28 -15.52 24.14
CA VAL A 80 -14.64 -15.97 23.83
C VAL A 80 -15.68 -15.19 24.66
N ASN A 81 -16.84 -14.90 24.08
CA ASN A 81 -17.98 -14.20 24.70
C ASN A 81 -17.60 -12.82 25.28
N THR A 82 -16.54 -12.20 24.75
CA THR A 82 -16.04 -10.91 25.22
C THR A 82 -16.46 -9.77 24.28
N TYR A 83 -16.64 -10.06 23.00
CA TYR A 83 -16.89 -9.05 21.97
C TYR A 83 -18.21 -9.32 21.25
N ASP A 84 -19.05 -8.28 21.13
CA ASP A 84 -20.28 -8.34 20.32
C ASP A 84 -19.97 -8.31 18.81
N ILE A 85 -18.90 -7.60 18.44
CA ILE A 85 -18.55 -7.26 17.06
C ILE A 85 -17.04 -7.36 16.87
N VAL A 86 -16.60 -7.94 15.76
CA VAL A 86 -15.21 -7.92 15.28
C VAL A 86 -15.15 -7.14 13.97
N GLY A 87 -14.27 -6.13 13.95
CA GLY A 87 -14.06 -5.24 12.81
C GLY A 87 -12.78 -5.57 12.06
N PHE A 88 -12.85 -5.68 10.73
CA PHE A 88 -11.69 -5.84 9.85
C PHE A 88 -11.50 -4.58 9.00
N SER A 89 -10.33 -3.96 9.12
CA SER A 89 -9.88 -2.89 8.21
C SER A 89 -9.08 -3.52 7.08
N VAL A 90 -9.73 -3.80 5.96
CA VAL A 90 -9.19 -4.54 4.81
C VAL A 90 -8.72 -3.56 3.73
N GLY A 91 -7.40 -3.44 3.61
CA GLY A 91 -6.71 -2.67 2.57
C GLY A 91 -6.38 -3.54 1.35
N PHE A 92 -6.84 -3.09 0.17
CA PHE A 92 -6.61 -3.74 -1.12
C PHE A 92 -6.96 -5.24 -1.14
N ASP A 93 -6.46 -6.00 -2.12
CA ASP A 93 -6.77 -7.42 -2.25
C ASP A 93 -6.06 -8.27 -1.19
N CYS A 94 -4.81 -7.94 -0.83
CA CYS A 94 -3.92 -8.78 -0.01
C CYS A 94 -4.45 -9.16 1.38
N GLN A 95 -5.44 -8.44 1.90
CA GLN A 95 -5.99 -8.66 3.24
C GLN A 95 -7.36 -9.36 3.24
N LYS A 96 -7.98 -9.60 2.08
CA LYS A 96 -9.34 -10.15 1.98
C LYS A 96 -9.43 -11.59 2.50
N VAL A 97 -8.70 -12.52 1.88
CA VAL A 97 -8.76 -13.94 2.27
C VAL A 97 -8.28 -14.22 3.70
N PRO A 98 -7.16 -13.64 4.19
CA PRO A 98 -6.77 -13.79 5.59
C PRO A 98 -7.85 -13.30 6.57
N SER A 99 -8.52 -12.18 6.26
CA SER A 99 -9.58 -11.62 7.11
C SER A 99 -10.82 -12.52 7.13
N ILE A 100 -11.24 -13.06 5.98
CA ILE A 100 -12.44 -13.91 5.93
C ILE A 100 -12.19 -15.29 6.53
N ALA A 101 -10.98 -15.85 6.39
CA ALA A 101 -10.58 -17.08 7.07
C ALA A 101 -10.68 -16.92 8.60
N LEU A 102 -10.18 -15.82 9.15
CA LEU A 102 -10.31 -15.53 10.57
C LEU A 102 -11.78 -15.28 10.98
N ALA A 103 -12.54 -14.53 10.18
CA ALA A 103 -13.97 -14.29 10.44
C ALA A 103 -14.79 -15.59 10.50
N LYS A 104 -14.53 -16.53 9.59
CA LYS A 104 -15.17 -17.86 9.57
C LYS A 104 -14.80 -18.68 10.79
N ALA A 105 -13.53 -18.70 11.17
CA ALA A 105 -13.08 -19.40 12.37
C ALA A 105 -13.73 -18.81 13.65
N LEU A 106 -13.83 -17.48 13.73
CA LEU A 106 -14.53 -16.79 14.82
C LEU A 106 -16.01 -17.13 14.86
N LYS A 107 -16.73 -17.11 13.74
CA LYS A 107 -18.15 -17.48 13.69
C LYS A 107 -18.40 -18.95 13.98
N THR A 108 -17.45 -19.83 13.66
CA THR A 108 -17.52 -21.24 14.04
C THR A 108 -17.44 -21.41 15.56
N ARG A 109 -16.60 -20.60 16.22
CA ARG A 109 -16.44 -20.60 17.68
C ARG A 109 -17.57 -19.87 18.40
N GLU A 110 -18.06 -18.77 17.84
CA GLU A 110 -19.05 -17.85 18.39
C GLU A 110 -20.06 -17.43 17.30
N PRO A 111 -21.13 -18.21 17.07
CA PRO A 111 -22.06 -17.98 15.93
C PRO A 111 -22.78 -16.63 15.94
N ASP A 112 -22.94 -16.02 17.12
CA ASP A 112 -23.65 -14.76 17.28
C ASP A 112 -22.78 -13.52 17.02
N ILE A 113 -21.45 -13.69 16.93
CA ILE A 113 -20.51 -12.58 16.73
C ILE A 113 -20.78 -11.87 15.40
N LYS A 114 -20.81 -10.53 15.42
CA LYS A 114 -20.99 -9.75 14.21
C LYS A 114 -19.66 -9.40 13.58
N VAL A 115 -19.57 -9.59 12.28
CA VAL A 115 -18.39 -9.30 11.46
C VAL A 115 -18.64 -8.04 10.65
N LEU A 116 -17.87 -7.00 10.94
CA LEU A 116 -17.92 -5.71 10.27
C LEU A 116 -16.63 -5.53 9.44
N TRP A 117 -16.76 -5.17 8.17
CA TRP A 117 -15.62 -4.86 7.30
C TRP A 117 -15.61 -3.38 6.92
N GLY A 118 -14.43 -2.87 6.57
CA GLY A 118 -14.22 -1.57 5.96
C GLY A 118 -12.80 -1.45 5.40
N GLY A 119 -12.44 -0.29 4.88
CA GLY A 119 -11.13 -0.05 4.25
C GLY A 119 -11.19 -0.06 2.72
N SER A 120 -10.06 0.26 2.07
CA SER A 120 -9.99 0.49 0.62
C SER A 120 -10.29 -0.73 -0.24
N GLY A 121 -10.16 -1.94 0.31
CA GLY A 121 -10.52 -3.18 -0.38
C GLY A 121 -12.03 -3.43 -0.43
N CYS A 122 -12.83 -2.63 0.27
CA CYS A 122 -14.27 -2.83 0.51
C CYS A 122 -15.11 -1.66 -0.03
N ASP A 123 -14.73 -1.11 -1.19
CA ASP A 123 -15.38 0.06 -1.77
C ASP A 123 -16.27 -0.29 -2.98
N GLU A 124 -17.46 0.30 -3.04
CA GLU A 124 -18.41 0.23 -4.14
C GLU A 124 -18.75 -1.21 -4.55
N GLU A 125 -18.62 -1.53 -5.83
CA GLU A 125 -18.94 -2.83 -6.40
C GLU A 125 -18.11 -3.96 -5.77
N MET A 126 -16.90 -3.67 -5.28
CA MET A 126 -16.09 -4.66 -4.56
C MET A 126 -16.77 -5.06 -3.25
N ALA A 127 -17.39 -4.12 -2.54
CA ALA A 127 -18.11 -4.40 -1.30
C ALA A 127 -19.32 -5.31 -1.54
N GLU A 128 -20.07 -5.03 -2.61
CA GLU A 128 -21.24 -5.81 -3.01
C GLU A 128 -20.83 -7.25 -3.34
N ALA A 129 -19.84 -7.42 -4.21
CA ALA A 129 -19.35 -8.75 -4.60
C ALA A 129 -18.73 -9.51 -3.42
N LEU A 130 -18.02 -8.83 -2.50
CA LEU A 130 -17.51 -9.46 -1.28
C LEU A 130 -18.64 -10.04 -0.43
N MET A 131 -19.74 -9.29 -0.24
CA MET A 131 -20.90 -9.81 0.50
C MET A 131 -21.69 -10.85 -0.29
N GLU A 132 -21.66 -10.85 -1.61
CA GLU A 132 -22.28 -11.91 -2.42
C GLU A 132 -21.52 -13.24 -2.25
N VAL A 133 -20.18 -13.19 -2.24
CA VAL A 133 -19.32 -14.38 -2.17
C VAL A 133 -19.15 -14.89 -0.73
N PHE A 134 -19.03 -14.00 0.25
CA PHE A 134 -18.69 -14.36 1.63
C PHE A 134 -19.86 -14.11 2.59
N GLU A 135 -20.45 -15.21 3.08
CA GLU A 135 -21.62 -15.16 3.96
C GLU A 135 -21.30 -14.68 5.38
N GLU A 136 -20.04 -14.83 5.81
CA GLU A 136 -19.61 -14.47 7.15
C GLU A 136 -19.64 -12.96 7.41
N ILE A 137 -19.65 -12.14 6.36
CA ILE A 137 -19.70 -10.67 6.48
C ILE A 137 -21.13 -10.21 6.78
N ASP A 138 -21.35 -9.61 7.95
CA ASP A 138 -22.66 -9.06 8.34
C ASP A 138 -22.87 -7.63 7.85
N ALA A 139 -21.81 -6.82 7.84
CA ALA A 139 -21.87 -5.43 7.39
C ALA A 139 -20.54 -4.95 6.80
N ILE A 140 -20.63 -4.02 5.86
CA ILE A 140 -19.48 -3.29 5.30
C ILE A 140 -19.73 -1.79 5.42
N VAL A 141 -18.77 -1.04 5.98
CA VAL A 141 -18.73 0.43 5.91
C VAL A 141 -17.78 0.84 4.79
N GLN A 142 -18.26 1.70 3.91
CA GLN A 142 -17.54 2.15 2.71
C GLN A 142 -16.98 3.56 2.89
N GLY A 143 -15.82 3.83 2.28
CA GLY A 143 -15.16 5.13 2.34
C GLY A 143 -14.81 5.59 3.76
N GLU A 144 -14.98 6.89 4.01
CA GLU A 144 -14.65 7.52 5.30
C GLU A 144 -15.70 7.18 6.36
N ALA A 145 -15.27 6.49 7.41
CA ALA A 145 -16.14 5.84 8.37
C ALA A 145 -16.46 6.67 9.62
N GLU A 146 -15.86 7.85 9.84
CA GLU A 146 -15.97 8.59 11.11
C GLU A 146 -17.43 8.89 11.50
N ALA A 147 -18.27 9.22 10.52
CA ALA A 147 -19.68 9.53 10.74
C ALA A 147 -20.58 8.28 10.79
N THR A 148 -20.12 7.15 10.24
CA THR A 148 -20.93 5.93 10.05
C THR A 148 -20.58 4.84 11.05
N PHE A 149 -19.35 4.79 11.55
CA PHE A 149 -18.85 3.69 12.37
C PHE A 149 -19.66 3.54 13.66
N LEU A 150 -19.84 4.61 14.45
CA LEU A 150 -20.64 4.55 15.68
C LEU A 150 -22.11 4.17 15.42
N PRO A 151 -22.82 4.79 14.45
CA PRO A 151 -24.12 4.31 13.98
C PRO A 151 -24.16 2.81 13.66
N MET A 152 -23.16 2.31 12.94
CA MET A 152 -23.06 0.90 12.55
C MET A 152 -22.91 -0.02 13.77
N ILE A 153 -22.03 0.31 14.70
CA ILE A 153 -21.83 -0.47 15.93
C ILE A 153 -23.13 -0.57 16.73
N ARG A 154 -23.85 0.53 16.90
CA ARG A 154 -25.15 0.54 17.60
C ARG A 154 -26.19 -0.33 16.88
N HIS A 155 -26.24 -0.27 15.55
CA HIS A 155 -27.15 -1.08 14.76
C HIS A 155 -26.85 -2.58 14.92
N LEU A 156 -25.58 -2.98 14.83
CA LEU A 156 -25.16 -4.37 15.01
C LEU A 156 -25.44 -4.92 16.42
N ARG A 157 -25.51 -4.04 17.44
CA ARG A 157 -25.93 -4.38 18.81
C ARG A 157 -27.45 -4.43 19.00
N GLY A 158 -28.23 -4.21 17.95
CA GLY A 158 -29.70 -4.24 17.99
C GLY A 158 -30.35 -2.96 18.51
N GLU A 159 -29.61 -1.84 18.58
CA GLU A 159 -30.20 -0.53 18.88
C GLU A 159 -31.06 -0.05 17.68
N SER A 160 -32.23 0.53 17.94
CA SER A 160 -33.27 0.78 16.91
C SER A 160 -33.00 1.99 16.02
N ALA A 161 -33.56 1.94 14.80
CA ALA A 161 -33.70 2.97 13.76
C ALA A 161 -32.56 4.00 13.70
N ILE A 162 -31.43 3.57 13.14
CA ILE A 162 -30.26 4.42 12.92
C ILE A 162 -30.21 4.75 11.43
N ASP A 163 -30.12 6.04 11.09
CA ASP A 163 -29.86 6.47 9.71
C ASP A 163 -28.43 6.07 9.33
N LEU A 164 -28.30 4.87 8.77
CA LEU A 164 -27.05 4.35 8.26
C LEU A 164 -26.83 4.88 6.85
N LYS A 165 -25.60 5.32 6.59
CA LYS A 165 -25.15 5.85 5.30
C LYS A 165 -23.80 5.25 4.96
N ASN A 166 -23.47 5.15 3.67
CA ASN A 166 -22.19 4.60 3.20
C ASN A 166 -21.93 3.17 3.72
N SER A 167 -22.94 2.30 3.65
CA SER A 167 -22.84 0.94 4.19
C SER A 167 -23.65 -0.08 3.39
N LEU A 168 -23.22 -1.34 3.49
CA LEU A 168 -23.97 -2.53 3.10
C LEU A 168 -24.25 -3.37 4.34
N LEU A 169 -25.42 -3.99 4.38
CA LEU A 169 -25.88 -4.80 5.51
C LEU A 169 -26.46 -6.10 5.00
N ARG A 170 -26.20 -7.19 5.72
CA ARG A 170 -26.91 -8.45 5.54
C ARG A 170 -28.12 -8.46 6.46
N MET A 171 -29.31 -8.34 5.89
CA MET A 171 -30.58 -8.37 6.61
C MET A 171 -31.46 -9.48 6.03
N GLU A 172 -31.84 -10.46 6.87
CA GLU A 172 -32.71 -11.58 6.48
C GLU A 172 -32.23 -12.30 5.20
N GLY A 173 -30.91 -12.50 5.08
CA GLY A 173 -30.29 -13.15 3.92
C GLY A 173 -30.17 -12.27 2.66
N LYS A 174 -30.58 -11.01 2.72
CA LYS A 174 -30.46 -10.05 1.62
C LYS A 174 -29.41 -8.98 1.91
N ILE A 175 -28.73 -8.53 0.87
CA ILE A 175 -27.80 -7.41 0.95
C ILE A 175 -28.60 -6.12 0.75
N VAL A 176 -28.55 -5.24 1.74
CA VAL A 176 -29.21 -3.93 1.73
C VAL A 176 -28.15 -2.84 1.65
N LYS A 177 -28.20 -2.06 0.57
CA LYS A 177 -27.34 -0.90 0.37
C LYS A 177 -28.01 0.36 0.92
N THR A 178 -27.26 1.14 1.68
CA THR A 178 -27.72 2.42 2.23
C THR A 178 -27.34 3.59 1.33
N ASP A 179 -28.02 4.73 1.50
CA ASP A 179 -27.68 5.93 0.74
C ASP A 179 -26.25 6.39 1.02
N GLN A 180 -25.65 7.03 0.03
CA GLN A 180 -24.35 7.66 0.21
C GLN A 180 -24.47 9.04 0.88
N LYS A 181 -23.49 9.37 1.71
CA LYS A 181 -23.34 10.69 2.33
C LYS A 181 -22.08 11.38 1.78
N PRO A 182 -22.16 12.68 1.43
CA PRO A 182 -20.98 13.45 1.04
C PRO A 182 -19.88 13.41 2.10
N LEU A 183 -18.64 13.38 1.64
CA LEU A 183 -17.47 13.44 2.51
C LEU A 183 -17.40 14.79 3.23
N PRO A 184 -16.88 14.83 4.47
CA PRO A 184 -16.74 16.07 5.22
C PRO A 184 -15.74 17.00 4.52
N GLY A 185 -16.06 18.30 4.43
CA GLY A 185 -15.18 19.29 3.79
C GLY A 185 -13.94 19.70 4.61
N VAL A 186 -13.94 19.45 5.92
CA VAL A 186 -12.89 19.84 6.88
C VAL A 186 -12.44 18.61 7.65
N LEU A 187 -11.14 18.44 7.89
CA LEU A 187 -10.58 17.26 8.54
C LEU A 187 -10.12 17.51 9.99
N ASP A 188 -10.14 18.75 10.47
CA ASP A 188 -9.65 19.13 11.81
C ASP A 188 -10.47 18.54 12.97
N PHE A 189 -11.67 18.02 12.71
CA PHE A 189 -12.50 17.37 13.74
C PHE A 189 -12.06 15.93 14.06
N ILE A 190 -11.22 15.33 13.20
CA ILE A 190 -10.78 13.95 13.35
C ILE A 190 -9.82 13.88 14.55
N PRO A 191 -10.09 13.00 15.54
CA PRO A 191 -9.28 12.92 16.76
C PRO A 191 -7.88 12.36 16.51
N LEU A 192 -7.01 12.54 17.51
CA LEU A 192 -5.69 11.93 17.53
C LEU A 192 -5.80 10.39 17.49
N PRO A 193 -5.01 9.69 16.66
CA PRO A 193 -4.94 8.23 16.70
C PRO A 193 -4.44 7.72 18.05
N ASP A 194 -5.08 6.68 18.60
CA ASP A 194 -4.63 6.00 19.81
C ASP A 194 -3.78 4.77 19.47
N TYR A 195 -2.52 4.80 19.88
CA TYR A 195 -1.55 3.71 19.66
C TYR A 195 -1.27 2.87 20.91
N GLU A 196 -1.96 3.10 22.03
CA GLU A 196 -1.65 2.43 23.30
C GLU A 196 -1.73 0.90 23.19
N THR A 197 -2.82 0.38 22.64
CA THR A 197 -3.00 -1.07 22.45
C THR A 197 -1.98 -1.63 21.47
N PHE A 198 -1.69 -0.93 20.37
CA PHE A 198 -0.67 -1.36 19.40
C PHE A 198 0.71 -1.49 20.05
N ILE A 199 1.14 -0.50 20.82
CA ILE A 199 2.44 -0.49 21.50
C ILE A 199 2.52 -1.63 22.53
N LYS A 200 1.45 -1.82 23.33
CA LYS A 200 1.37 -2.94 24.28
C LYS A 200 1.50 -4.28 23.58
N THR A 201 0.77 -4.50 22.49
CA THR A 201 0.85 -5.76 21.73
C THR A 201 2.22 -5.94 21.10
N ARG A 202 2.75 -4.90 20.43
CA ARG A 202 4.08 -4.92 19.80
C ARG A 202 5.18 -5.30 20.78
N SER A 203 5.17 -4.74 22.00
CA SER A 203 6.19 -5.01 23.03
C SER A 203 6.24 -6.46 23.51
N ARG A 204 5.18 -7.26 23.26
CA ARG A 204 5.12 -8.70 23.60
C ARG A 204 5.60 -9.60 22.46
N THR A 205 5.98 -9.02 21.33
CA THR A 205 6.43 -9.74 20.13
C THR A 205 7.90 -9.45 19.85
N GLY A 206 8.51 -10.23 18.95
CA GLY A 206 9.88 -9.96 18.47
C GLY A 206 10.05 -8.59 17.80
N TYR A 207 8.95 -7.95 17.37
CA TYR A 207 8.97 -6.60 16.81
C TYR A 207 9.17 -5.50 17.85
N GLY A 208 9.16 -5.81 19.15
CA GLY A 208 9.35 -4.83 20.22
C GLY A 208 10.69 -4.08 20.14
N GLU A 209 11.73 -4.73 19.60
CA GLU A 209 13.11 -4.22 19.52
C GLU A 209 13.42 -3.44 18.22
N ASP A 210 12.52 -3.51 17.23
CA ASP A 210 12.67 -2.80 15.96
C ASP A 210 12.39 -1.30 16.13
N MET A 211 12.57 -0.51 15.06
CA MET A 211 12.13 0.89 15.05
C MET A 211 10.62 1.00 15.21
N LEU A 212 10.19 1.95 16.04
CA LEU A 212 8.80 2.32 16.23
C LEU A 212 8.41 3.38 15.19
N VAL A 213 7.68 2.95 14.17
CA VAL A 213 7.05 3.83 13.19
C VAL A 213 5.58 3.99 13.55
N LEU A 214 5.14 5.22 13.77
CA LEU A 214 3.72 5.54 13.96
C LEU A 214 3.20 6.33 12.77
N HIS A 215 1.92 6.13 12.46
CA HIS A 215 1.28 6.81 11.35
C HIS A 215 0.51 8.05 11.84
N PHE A 216 0.39 9.05 10.98
CA PHE A 216 -0.52 10.16 11.20
C PHE A 216 -1.10 10.62 9.87
N GLU A 217 -2.26 11.25 9.92
CA GLU A 217 -2.93 11.78 8.74
C GLU A 217 -2.97 13.31 8.84
N SER A 218 -2.57 13.97 7.77
CA SER A 218 -2.67 15.43 7.65
C SER A 218 -3.48 15.89 6.44
N SER A 219 -3.78 14.99 5.50
CA SER A 219 -4.68 15.23 4.37
C SER A 219 -5.30 13.95 3.82
N ARG A 220 -6.38 14.11 3.06
CA ARG A 220 -7.06 13.06 2.28
C ARG A 220 -7.20 13.50 0.83
N GLY A 221 -7.09 12.53 -0.08
CA GLY A 221 -7.09 12.75 -1.52
C GLY A 221 -5.78 13.30 -2.06
N CYS A 222 -5.78 13.80 -3.30
CA CYS A 222 -4.57 14.33 -3.93
C CYS A 222 -4.86 15.56 -4.79
N TRP A 223 -4.28 16.70 -4.42
CA TRP A 223 -4.47 17.98 -5.13
C TRP A 223 -3.97 17.95 -6.58
N TRP A 224 -3.06 17.02 -6.91
CA TRP A 224 -2.65 16.78 -8.29
C TRP A 224 -3.71 15.96 -9.03
N GLY A 225 -4.22 14.89 -8.41
CA GLY A 225 -5.28 14.04 -8.98
C GLY A 225 -6.55 14.80 -9.33
N ASP A 226 -6.95 15.76 -8.48
CA ASP A 226 -8.09 16.66 -8.73
C ASP A 226 -7.96 17.46 -10.04
N LYS A 227 -6.75 17.61 -10.59
CA LYS A 227 -6.46 18.38 -11.82
C LYS A 227 -5.97 17.50 -12.97
N HIS A 228 -5.16 16.50 -12.64
CA HIS A 228 -4.38 15.65 -13.54
C HIS A 228 -4.24 14.27 -12.89
N HIS A 229 -5.26 13.44 -13.03
CA HIS A 229 -5.25 12.08 -12.48
C HIS A 229 -4.22 11.23 -13.23
N CYS A 230 -3.14 10.85 -12.54
CA CYS A 230 -2.15 9.90 -13.06
C CYS A 230 -2.83 8.62 -13.52
N LYS A 231 -2.62 8.22 -14.78
CA LYS A 231 -3.49 7.24 -15.45
C LYS A 231 -3.47 5.82 -14.87
N PHE A 232 -2.40 5.47 -14.14
CA PHE A 232 -2.24 4.19 -13.45
C PHE A 232 -2.73 4.21 -12.00
N CYS A 233 -2.93 5.39 -11.41
CA CYS A 233 -3.19 5.52 -9.98
C CYS A 233 -4.61 5.01 -9.66
N GLY A 234 -4.68 3.89 -8.94
CA GLY A 234 -5.94 3.27 -8.50
C GLY A 234 -6.41 3.69 -7.10
N ILE A 235 -5.78 4.68 -6.48
CA ILE A 235 -6.16 5.10 -5.13
C ILE A 235 -7.49 5.85 -5.21
N LYS A 236 -8.58 5.26 -4.69
CA LYS A 236 -9.93 5.86 -4.74
C LYS A 236 -9.99 7.27 -4.15
N ALA A 237 -9.28 7.52 -3.05
CA ALA A 237 -9.24 8.85 -2.44
C ALA A 237 -8.71 9.92 -3.41
N VAL A 238 -7.84 9.55 -4.37
CA VAL A 238 -7.30 10.45 -5.40
C VAL A 238 -8.35 10.83 -6.43
N SER A 239 -9.33 9.96 -6.70
CA SER A 239 -10.28 10.15 -7.80
C SER A 239 -11.68 10.60 -7.39
N ALA A 240 -12.11 10.29 -6.17
CA ALA A 240 -13.51 10.45 -5.77
C ALA A 240 -13.71 11.34 -4.53
N ALA A 241 -12.65 11.82 -3.88
CA ALA A 241 -12.76 12.41 -2.54
C ALA A 241 -12.50 13.92 -2.42
N ASN A 242 -12.06 14.59 -3.50
CA ASN A 242 -11.43 15.92 -3.49
C ASN A 242 -10.28 16.04 -2.46
N TYR A 243 -9.28 16.84 -2.78
CA TYR A 243 -8.22 17.11 -1.81
C TYR A 243 -8.73 17.94 -0.63
N ARG A 244 -8.47 17.44 0.58
CA ARG A 244 -8.76 18.12 1.85
C ARG A 244 -7.61 17.92 2.81
N ASN A 245 -7.30 18.94 3.60
CA ASN A 245 -6.20 18.92 4.55
C ASN A 245 -6.64 19.41 5.92
N LYS A 246 -5.91 18.99 6.96
CA LYS A 246 -5.97 19.60 8.28
C LYS A 246 -5.20 20.92 8.26
N SER A 247 -5.54 21.85 9.15
CA SER A 247 -4.75 23.07 9.29
C SER A 247 -3.33 22.77 9.80
N GLY A 248 -2.37 23.63 9.46
CA GLY A 248 -0.99 23.47 9.95
C GLY A 248 -0.88 23.43 11.48
N ASN A 249 -1.77 24.12 12.20
CA ASN A 249 -1.82 24.09 13.66
C ASN A 249 -2.31 22.74 14.20
N THR A 250 -3.36 22.17 13.60
CA THR A 250 -3.87 20.84 13.96
C THR A 250 -2.81 19.77 13.69
N THR A 251 -2.20 19.79 12.51
CA THR A 251 -1.13 18.85 12.15
C THR A 251 0.07 18.99 13.07
N LEU A 252 0.44 20.22 13.45
CA LEU A 252 1.50 20.47 14.43
C LEU A 252 1.16 19.88 15.81
N SER A 253 -0.10 20.02 16.28
CA SER A 253 -0.55 19.40 17.54
C SER A 253 -0.41 17.90 17.46
N ILE A 254 -0.93 17.27 16.39
CA ILE A 254 -0.86 15.82 16.18
C ILE A 254 0.59 15.32 16.26
N ILE A 255 1.51 15.96 15.52
CA ILE A 255 2.94 15.59 15.54
C ILE A 255 3.50 15.70 16.97
N LYS A 256 3.25 16.82 17.66
CA LYS A 256 3.75 17.02 19.03
C LYS A 256 3.16 16.03 20.03
N ASP A 257 1.87 15.74 19.92
CA ASP A 257 1.16 14.86 20.84
C ASP A 257 1.63 13.41 20.64
N LEU A 258 1.76 12.93 19.40
CA LEU A 258 2.31 11.60 19.11
C LEU A 258 3.77 11.48 19.55
N THR A 259 4.60 12.49 19.26
CA THR A 259 6.00 12.49 19.71
C THR A 259 6.12 12.51 21.24
N GLY A 260 5.27 13.29 21.92
CA GLY A 260 5.28 13.39 23.38
C GLY A 260 4.76 12.14 24.09
N LEU A 261 3.70 11.53 23.57
CA LEU A 261 3.04 10.36 24.17
C LEU A 261 3.83 9.07 23.93
N TYR A 262 4.34 8.88 22.71
CA TYR A 262 4.83 7.57 22.28
C TYR A 262 6.30 7.54 21.87
N GLN A 263 6.94 8.71 21.68
CA GLN A 263 8.35 8.85 21.31
C GLN A 263 8.78 7.91 20.16
N PRO A 264 8.08 7.92 19.00
CA PRO A 264 8.41 7.05 17.90
C PRO A 264 9.74 7.46 17.25
N ASP A 265 10.43 6.47 16.67
CA ASP A 265 11.63 6.71 15.86
C ASP A 265 11.27 7.49 14.58
N TYR A 266 10.08 7.22 14.02
CA TYR A 266 9.55 7.87 12.81
C TYR A 266 8.05 8.12 12.90
N LEU A 267 7.62 9.25 12.34
CA LEU A 267 6.22 9.54 12.05
C LEU A 267 5.99 9.50 10.53
N TYR A 268 5.14 8.59 10.08
CA TYR A 268 4.78 8.41 8.67
C TYR A 268 3.44 9.07 8.37
N ALA A 269 3.43 10.05 7.46
CA ALA A 269 2.20 10.64 6.98
C ALA A 269 1.49 9.68 6.01
N THR A 270 0.24 9.30 6.28
CA THR A 270 -0.57 8.44 5.40
C THR A 270 -1.17 9.18 4.20
N ASP A 271 -0.76 10.43 4.02
CA ASP A 271 -1.20 11.32 2.96
C ASP A 271 -0.70 10.82 1.59
N ALA A 272 -1.58 10.79 0.59
CA ALA A 272 -1.17 10.48 -0.79
C ALA A 272 -0.29 11.58 -1.42
N ILE A 273 -0.28 12.78 -0.84
CA ILE A 273 0.56 13.89 -1.27
C ILE A 273 0.67 14.98 -0.19
N LEU A 274 1.88 15.48 0.07
CA LEU A 274 2.12 16.62 0.95
C LEU A 274 1.37 17.88 0.47
N ASP A 275 0.72 18.57 1.41
CA ASP A 275 0.08 19.87 1.19
C ASP A 275 1.12 20.98 0.87
N LEU A 276 0.92 21.70 -0.24
CA LEU A 276 1.83 22.79 -0.60
C LEU A 276 1.70 24.03 0.29
N GLY A 277 0.56 24.21 0.97
CA GLY A 277 0.34 25.25 1.98
C GLY A 277 1.22 25.07 3.22
N TYR A 278 1.61 23.84 3.56
CA TYR A 278 2.50 23.56 4.70
C TYR A 278 3.89 24.18 4.59
N PHE A 279 4.38 24.50 3.38
CA PHE A 279 5.60 25.29 3.24
C PHE A 279 5.50 26.69 3.86
N LYS A 280 4.27 27.21 4.05
CA LYS A 280 4.00 28.52 4.65
C LYS A 280 3.49 28.43 6.08
N THR A 281 2.88 27.31 6.48
CA THR A 281 2.20 27.17 7.77
C THR A 281 2.94 26.21 8.71
N LEU A 282 3.06 24.93 8.36
CA LEU A 282 3.58 23.87 9.24
C LEU A 282 5.12 23.79 9.27
N LEU A 283 5.77 23.74 8.11
CA LEU A 283 7.21 23.48 8.02
C LEU A 283 8.08 24.59 8.66
N PRO A 284 7.74 25.89 8.55
CA PRO A 284 8.46 26.94 9.26
C PRO A 284 8.39 26.77 10.79
N GLU A 285 7.22 26.43 11.34
CA GLU A 285 7.03 26.22 12.77
C GLU A 285 7.82 25.00 13.28
N LEU A 286 7.77 23.88 12.54
CA LEU A 286 8.59 22.71 12.86
C LEU A 286 10.07 23.06 12.84
N THR A 287 10.53 23.81 11.82
CA THR A 287 11.93 24.25 11.74
C THR A 287 12.34 25.08 12.96
N PHE A 288 11.49 26.02 13.39
CA PHE A 288 11.71 26.82 14.59
C PHE A 288 11.79 25.95 15.85
N LEU A 289 10.84 25.04 16.05
CA LEU A 289 10.82 24.15 17.22
C LEU A 289 12.05 23.22 17.28
N ARG A 290 12.50 22.72 16.13
CA ARG A 290 13.71 21.88 16.08
C ARG A 290 14.96 22.68 16.46
N LYS A 291 15.12 23.89 15.94
CA LYS A 291 16.30 24.74 16.19
C LYS A 291 16.31 25.35 17.58
N GLU A 292 15.19 25.90 18.02
CA GLU A 292 15.12 26.71 19.24
C GLU A 292 14.65 25.92 20.47
N LYS A 293 13.93 24.80 20.27
CA LYS A 293 13.41 23.95 21.35
C LYS A 293 14.01 22.54 21.35
N GLY A 294 14.91 22.23 20.43
CA GLY A 294 15.60 20.94 20.37
C GLY A 294 14.68 19.75 20.04
N LEU A 295 13.49 20.01 19.48
CA LEU A 295 12.53 18.98 19.12
C LEU A 295 13.18 18.01 18.11
N GLN A 296 13.27 16.73 18.45
CA GLN A 296 13.79 15.69 17.55
C GLN A 296 12.63 15.10 16.77
N LEU A 297 12.72 15.13 15.44
CA LEU A 297 11.67 14.63 14.54
C LEU A 297 12.31 13.95 13.33
N ASN A 298 11.77 12.78 13.01
CA ASN A 298 11.96 12.12 11.74
C ASN A 298 10.56 11.90 11.13
N LEU A 299 10.23 12.71 10.13
CA LEU A 299 8.96 12.65 9.42
C LEU A 299 9.16 12.04 8.04
N PHE A 300 8.15 11.30 7.59
CA PHE A 300 8.03 10.81 6.22
C PHE A 300 6.77 11.33 5.55
N TYR A 301 6.87 11.70 4.26
CA TYR A 301 5.73 12.12 3.44
C TYR A 301 5.81 11.59 2.01
N GLU A 302 4.67 11.21 1.43
CA GLU A 302 4.55 11.11 -0.03
C GLU A 302 4.50 12.50 -0.67
N THR A 303 5.11 12.64 -1.84
CA THR A 303 5.24 13.93 -2.53
C THR A 303 5.13 13.79 -4.04
N LYS A 304 4.91 14.91 -4.71
CA LYS A 304 5.19 15.01 -6.14
C LYS A 304 6.69 15.19 -6.37
N SER A 305 7.20 14.65 -7.46
CA SER A 305 8.63 14.69 -7.84
C SER A 305 9.14 16.03 -8.41
N ASN A 306 8.34 17.10 -8.36
CA ASN A 306 8.70 18.42 -8.91
C ASN A 306 9.21 19.41 -7.85
N LEU A 307 9.69 18.92 -6.71
CA LEU A 307 10.21 19.75 -5.62
C LEU A 307 11.47 20.52 -6.03
N SER A 308 11.50 21.81 -5.76
CA SER A 308 12.68 22.65 -5.96
C SER A 308 13.72 22.43 -4.86
N LYS A 309 14.99 22.79 -5.13
CA LYS A 309 16.07 22.80 -4.12
C LYS A 309 15.65 23.46 -2.80
N LYS A 310 14.99 24.62 -2.89
CA LYS A 310 14.57 25.37 -1.68
C LYS A 310 13.51 24.64 -0.88
N GLN A 311 12.61 23.93 -1.55
CA GLN A 311 11.59 23.12 -0.88
C GLN A 311 12.23 21.92 -0.17
N VAL A 312 13.13 21.20 -0.82
CA VAL A 312 13.87 20.09 -0.20
C VAL A 312 14.65 20.56 1.04
N GLU A 313 15.31 21.72 0.96
CA GLU A 313 16.00 22.33 2.11
C GLU A 313 15.06 22.64 3.28
N VAL A 314 13.89 23.23 3.00
CA VAL A 314 12.88 23.55 4.02
C VAL A 314 12.33 22.28 4.66
N MET A 315 12.03 21.25 3.86
CA MET A 315 11.57 19.96 4.34
C MET A 315 12.59 19.30 5.28
N SER A 316 13.86 19.24 4.86
CA SER A 316 14.94 18.71 5.71
C SER A 316 15.13 19.53 6.99
N SER A 317 15.00 20.85 6.92
CA SER A 317 15.06 21.73 8.10
C SER A 317 13.89 21.52 9.07
N ALA A 318 12.71 21.17 8.56
CA ALA A 318 11.51 20.90 9.34
C ALA A 318 11.49 19.50 9.98
N GLY A 319 12.45 18.62 9.66
CA GLY A 319 12.52 17.27 10.21
C GLY A 319 11.90 16.20 9.31
N ILE A 320 11.55 16.54 8.07
CA ILE A 320 11.23 15.54 7.06
C ILE A 320 12.54 14.90 6.62
N ARG A 321 12.68 13.61 6.90
CA ARG A 321 13.89 12.83 6.69
C ARG A 321 13.75 11.84 5.54
N GLY A 322 12.54 11.37 5.28
CA GLY A 322 12.24 10.55 4.11
C GLY A 322 11.08 11.10 3.29
N ILE A 323 11.13 10.87 1.99
CA ILE A 323 10.01 11.15 1.09
C ILE A 323 9.79 10.00 0.10
N GLN A 324 8.54 9.85 -0.35
CA GLN A 324 8.21 9.07 -1.54
C GLN A 324 7.75 10.01 -2.64
N PRO A 325 8.67 10.52 -3.47
CA PRO A 325 8.30 11.28 -4.64
C PRO A 325 7.81 10.32 -5.73
N GLY A 326 6.68 10.66 -6.37
CA GLY A 326 6.24 9.94 -7.56
C GLY A 326 7.17 10.17 -8.75
N ILE A 327 8.31 9.46 -8.79
CA ILE A 327 9.30 9.51 -9.87
C ILE A 327 8.81 8.69 -11.05
N GLU A 328 8.44 7.41 -10.82
CA GLU A 328 7.94 6.38 -11.75
C GLU A 328 8.80 6.06 -12.98
N HIS A 329 9.50 7.03 -13.56
CA HIS A 329 10.33 6.86 -14.75
C HIS A 329 11.32 8.01 -14.93
N PHE A 330 12.39 7.78 -15.70
CA PHE A 330 13.34 8.83 -16.13
C PHE A 330 13.15 9.26 -17.59
N SER A 331 12.11 8.78 -18.27
CA SER A 331 11.78 9.18 -19.64
C SER A 331 10.65 10.19 -19.59
N THR A 332 10.89 11.36 -20.18
CA THR A 332 9.85 12.40 -20.26
C THR A 332 8.67 11.93 -21.10
N ASN A 333 8.89 11.09 -22.13
CA ASN A 333 7.79 10.54 -22.94
C ASN A 333 6.87 9.66 -22.08
N VAL A 334 7.44 8.74 -21.29
CA VAL A 334 6.67 7.86 -20.39
C VAL A 334 5.93 8.64 -19.31
N LEU A 335 6.57 9.65 -18.71
CA LEU A 335 5.91 10.52 -17.72
C LEU A 335 4.72 11.30 -18.29
N VAL A 336 4.79 11.69 -19.58
CA VAL A 336 3.65 12.30 -20.29
C VAL A 336 2.56 11.26 -20.54
N LEU A 337 2.91 10.03 -20.94
CA LEU A 337 1.94 8.96 -21.12
C LEU A 337 1.15 8.68 -19.84
N MET A 338 1.82 8.70 -18.68
CA MET A 338 1.20 8.51 -17.35
C MET A 338 0.40 9.73 -16.84
N ASP A 339 0.44 10.88 -17.50
CA ASP A 339 -0.02 12.19 -17.01
C ASP A 339 0.59 12.59 -15.64
N LYS A 340 1.89 12.30 -15.48
CA LYS A 340 2.61 12.60 -14.23
C LYS A 340 2.97 14.08 -14.12
N GLY A 341 2.98 14.84 -15.21
CA GLY A 341 3.29 16.28 -15.20
C GLY A 341 4.69 16.62 -14.67
N ASN A 342 5.69 15.81 -14.98
CA ASN A 342 7.11 16.06 -14.69
C ASN A 342 7.99 15.59 -15.86
N SER A 343 9.30 15.90 -15.81
CA SER A 343 10.28 15.42 -16.80
C SER A 343 11.37 14.57 -16.17
N GLY A 344 11.98 13.70 -16.96
CA GLY A 344 13.02 12.77 -16.49
C GLY A 344 14.21 13.49 -15.84
N ILE A 345 14.66 14.60 -16.44
CA ILE A 345 15.76 15.39 -15.89
C ILE A 345 15.42 16.05 -14.54
N ARG A 346 14.14 16.39 -14.32
CA ARG A 346 13.68 16.92 -13.02
C ARG A 346 13.66 15.83 -11.94
N ASN A 347 13.31 14.59 -12.30
CA ASN A 347 13.45 13.45 -11.39
C ASN A 347 14.92 13.24 -10.98
N VAL A 348 15.86 13.28 -11.94
CA VAL A 348 17.31 13.20 -11.64
C VAL A 348 17.76 14.38 -10.77
N GLU A 349 17.29 15.59 -11.06
CA GLU A 349 17.58 16.77 -10.24
C GLU A 349 17.07 16.64 -8.80
N LEU A 350 15.87 16.09 -8.60
CA LEU A 350 15.32 15.84 -7.27
C LEU A 350 16.21 14.89 -6.48
N LEU A 351 16.64 13.77 -7.07
CA LEU A 351 17.53 12.80 -6.43
C LEU A 351 18.86 13.44 -6.00
N LYS A 352 19.38 14.37 -6.79
CA LYS A 352 20.56 15.16 -6.39
C LYS A 352 20.29 16.01 -5.16
N TRP A 353 19.15 16.69 -5.10
CA TRP A 353 18.81 17.55 -3.96
C TRP A 353 18.53 16.76 -2.69
N THR A 354 17.83 15.64 -2.77
CA THR A 354 17.57 14.79 -1.60
C THR A 354 18.86 14.24 -1.03
N LEU A 355 19.79 13.77 -1.87
CA LEU A 355 21.13 13.37 -1.45
C LEU A 355 21.89 14.53 -0.77
N THR A 356 21.85 15.73 -1.37
CA THR A 356 22.53 16.93 -0.85
C THR A 356 22.03 17.33 0.54
N TYR A 357 20.73 17.16 0.80
CA TYR A 357 20.10 17.57 2.06
C TYR A 357 19.84 16.39 3.02
N HIS A 358 20.49 15.25 2.77
CA HIS A 358 20.40 14.02 3.56
C HIS A 358 18.95 13.57 3.80
N MET A 359 18.13 13.62 2.74
CA MET A 359 16.79 13.08 2.73
C MET A 359 16.76 11.73 2.02
N GLU A 360 16.20 10.74 2.68
CA GLU A 360 15.91 9.43 2.14
C GLU A 360 14.80 9.54 1.08
N VAL A 361 14.89 8.70 0.05
CA VAL A 361 13.95 8.68 -1.05
C VAL A 361 13.51 7.25 -1.30
N VAL A 362 12.20 7.04 -1.33
CA VAL A 362 11.59 5.76 -1.71
C VAL A 362 10.87 5.97 -3.03
N TYR A 363 11.21 5.19 -4.06
CA TYR A 363 10.53 5.23 -5.36
C TYR A 363 10.74 3.94 -6.13
N GLY A 364 9.82 3.64 -7.05
CA GLY A 364 9.94 2.56 -8.03
C GLY A 364 10.05 3.09 -9.46
N ILE A 365 10.35 2.18 -10.38
CA ILE A 365 10.24 2.41 -11.83
C ILE A 365 9.10 1.56 -12.38
N ILE A 366 8.15 2.17 -13.08
CA ILE A 366 7.02 1.46 -13.70
C ILE A 366 7.32 1.27 -15.19
N LEU A 367 7.39 0.01 -15.63
CA LEU A 367 7.66 -0.40 -17.00
C LEU A 367 6.40 -1.02 -17.64
N GLY A 368 6.25 -0.85 -18.95
CA GLY A 368 5.13 -1.41 -19.72
C GLY A 368 3.92 -0.48 -19.77
N THR A 369 4.18 0.82 -19.73
CA THR A 369 3.13 1.85 -19.82
C THR A 369 2.56 1.87 -21.24
N PRO A 370 1.23 1.85 -21.45
CA PRO A 370 0.66 1.92 -22.80
C PRO A 370 1.22 3.09 -23.64
N GLY A 371 1.81 2.77 -24.79
CA GLY A 371 2.46 3.73 -25.70
C GLY A 371 3.96 3.96 -25.48
N GLU A 372 4.57 3.30 -24.49
CA GLU A 372 6.01 3.27 -24.26
C GLU A 372 6.76 2.70 -25.49
N ARG A 373 7.96 3.23 -25.77
CA ARG A 373 8.72 2.94 -27.01
C ARG A 373 10.04 2.28 -26.67
N GLN A 374 10.63 1.59 -27.64
CA GLN A 374 11.98 1.03 -27.49
C GLN A 374 13.03 2.08 -27.04
N LEU A 375 12.92 3.31 -27.56
CA LEU A 375 13.77 4.44 -27.18
C LEU A 375 13.66 4.83 -25.69
N ASP A 376 12.53 4.55 -25.04
CA ASP A 376 12.35 4.84 -23.61
C ASP A 376 13.17 3.87 -22.74
N TYR A 377 13.22 2.58 -23.12
CA TYR A 377 14.08 1.60 -22.47
C TYR A 377 15.56 1.86 -22.75
N ASP A 378 15.91 2.16 -24.00
CA ASP A 378 17.30 2.46 -24.38
C ASP A 378 17.83 3.68 -23.63
N LEU A 379 16.98 4.70 -23.39
CA LEU A 379 17.32 5.84 -22.54
C LEU A 379 17.66 5.41 -21.12
N LEU A 380 16.87 4.52 -20.51
CA LEU A 380 17.14 4.02 -19.15
C LEU A 380 18.46 3.25 -19.09
N LEU A 381 18.70 2.36 -20.04
CA LEU A 381 19.92 1.56 -20.14
C LEU A 381 21.17 2.45 -20.30
N GLU A 382 21.06 3.56 -21.02
CA GLU A 382 22.16 4.53 -21.16
C GLU A 382 22.33 5.43 -19.93
N LEU A 383 21.23 5.83 -19.29
CA LEU A 383 21.22 6.80 -18.20
C LEU A 383 21.66 6.21 -16.87
N ILE A 384 21.10 5.06 -16.48
CA ILE A 384 21.28 4.52 -15.12
C ILE A 384 22.76 4.32 -14.76
N PRO A 385 23.64 3.77 -15.64
CA PRO A 385 25.08 3.65 -15.35
C PRO A 385 25.76 4.98 -15.03
N LYS A 386 25.21 6.11 -15.47
CA LYS A 386 25.76 7.46 -15.25
C LYS A 386 25.27 8.11 -13.96
N ILE A 387 24.25 7.56 -13.31
CA ILE A 387 23.61 8.14 -12.11
C ILE A 387 23.68 7.22 -10.90
N THR A 388 24.53 6.18 -10.90
CA THR A 388 24.58 5.20 -9.80
C THR A 388 24.97 5.81 -8.44
N HIS A 389 25.60 6.99 -8.45
CA HIS A 389 25.94 7.78 -7.28
C HIS A 389 24.75 8.51 -6.63
N LEU A 390 23.57 8.50 -7.26
CA LEU A 390 22.32 9.04 -6.72
C LEU A 390 21.49 7.94 -6.05
N PRO A 391 20.53 8.28 -5.17
CA PRO A 391 19.68 7.28 -4.52
C PRO A 391 18.94 6.39 -5.53
N PRO A 392 19.08 5.05 -5.44
CA PRO A 392 18.48 4.10 -6.38
C PRO A 392 16.98 3.89 -6.12
N PRO A 393 16.20 3.42 -7.12
CA PRO A 393 14.84 2.94 -6.88
C PRO A 393 14.86 1.66 -6.04
N LEU A 394 13.72 1.31 -5.44
CA LEU A 394 13.52 0.01 -4.79
C LEU A 394 13.56 -1.16 -5.79
N GLY A 395 13.13 -0.90 -7.03
CA GLY A 395 13.07 -1.88 -8.10
C GLY A 395 12.32 -1.33 -9.31
N ALA A 396 12.18 -2.18 -10.32
CA ALA A 396 11.27 -1.98 -11.44
C ALA A 396 10.08 -2.93 -11.31
N ASN A 397 8.88 -2.38 -11.50
CA ASN A 397 7.62 -3.14 -11.54
C ASN A 397 7.02 -3.03 -12.93
N ARG A 398 6.35 -4.11 -13.36
CA ARG A 398 5.46 -4.03 -14.51
C ARG A 398 4.21 -3.24 -14.09
N LEU A 399 3.68 -2.42 -15.00
CA LEU A 399 2.40 -1.76 -14.79
C LEU A 399 1.30 -2.77 -14.42
N SER A 400 0.71 -2.56 -13.25
CA SER A 400 -0.50 -3.25 -12.81
C SER A 400 -1.74 -2.43 -13.14
N LEU A 401 -2.81 -3.10 -13.59
CA LEU A 401 -4.08 -2.44 -13.89
C LEU A 401 -4.97 -2.42 -12.64
N HIS A 402 -5.19 -1.23 -12.09
CA HIS A 402 -5.99 -1.03 -10.89
C HIS A 402 -7.40 -0.52 -11.20
N ARG A 403 -8.43 -1.05 -10.52
CA ARG A 403 -9.86 -0.74 -10.73
C ARG A 403 -10.18 0.75 -10.77
N SER A 404 -9.61 1.54 -9.87
CA SER A 404 -9.96 2.97 -9.75
C SER A 404 -9.01 3.88 -10.52
N SER A 405 -8.36 3.35 -11.57
CA SER A 405 -7.44 4.10 -12.43
C SER A 405 -8.10 4.49 -13.75
N PRO A 406 -7.70 5.61 -14.39
CA PRO A 406 -8.14 5.96 -15.73
C PRO A 406 -7.90 4.86 -16.77
N TYR A 407 -6.83 4.07 -16.61
CA TYR A 407 -6.59 2.89 -17.46
C TYR A 407 -7.71 1.84 -17.36
N PHE A 408 -8.36 1.70 -16.21
CA PHE A 408 -9.46 0.76 -16.04
C PHE A 408 -10.80 1.34 -16.49
N TRP A 409 -11.05 2.63 -16.29
CA TRP A 409 -12.34 3.25 -16.68
C TRP A 409 -12.49 3.48 -18.19
N THR A 410 -11.38 3.78 -18.87
CA THR A 410 -11.37 4.10 -20.30
C THR A 410 -10.29 3.29 -21.02
N PRO A 411 -10.34 1.93 -20.97
CA PRO A 411 -9.24 1.08 -21.45
C PRO A 411 -9.01 1.19 -22.97
N ASP A 412 -10.07 1.43 -23.73
CA ASP A 412 -10.02 1.59 -25.19
C ASP A 412 -9.16 2.78 -25.62
N GLU A 413 -9.14 3.87 -24.83
CA GLU A 413 -8.30 5.04 -25.11
C GLU A 413 -6.80 4.75 -25.03
N PHE A 414 -6.44 3.65 -24.35
CA PHE A 414 -5.05 3.25 -24.09
C PHE A 414 -4.68 1.93 -24.76
N ALA A 415 -5.53 1.42 -25.66
CA ALA A 415 -5.35 0.10 -26.28
C ALA A 415 -5.12 -1.03 -25.25
N ILE A 416 -5.79 -0.93 -24.09
CA ILE A 416 -5.85 -1.98 -23.07
C ILE A 416 -6.99 -2.92 -23.44
N GLN A 417 -6.70 -4.22 -23.51
CA GLN A 417 -7.64 -5.24 -23.95
C GLN A 417 -7.65 -6.43 -23.00
N ASN A 418 -8.69 -7.26 -23.10
CA ASN A 418 -8.81 -8.53 -22.38
C ASN A 418 -8.57 -8.41 -20.86
N ILE A 419 -9.16 -7.40 -20.23
CA ILE A 419 -9.10 -7.24 -18.76
C ILE A 419 -9.70 -8.48 -18.10
N ARG A 420 -8.93 -9.14 -17.24
CA ARG A 420 -9.31 -10.41 -16.61
C ARG A 420 -8.62 -10.62 -15.26
N PRO A 421 -9.18 -11.45 -14.37
CA PRO A 421 -8.47 -11.91 -13.19
C PRO A 421 -7.21 -12.69 -13.56
N TYR A 422 -6.21 -12.66 -12.67
CA TYR A 422 -5.08 -13.58 -12.70
C TYR A 422 -5.53 -15.00 -12.36
N GLU A 423 -4.85 -16.01 -12.91
CA GLU A 423 -5.13 -17.42 -12.58
C GLU A 423 -4.98 -17.68 -11.08
N LEU A 424 -3.97 -17.06 -10.47
CA LEU A 424 -3.78 -17.14 -9.03
C LEU A 424 -4.99 -16.58 -8.25
N GLN A 425 -5.65 -15.52 -8.71
CA GLN A 425 -6.85 -15.01 -8.06
C GLN A 425 -8.02 -16.01 -8.15
N ARG A 426 -8.15 -16.73 -9.28
CA ARG A 426 -9.13 -17.82 -9.39
C ARG A 426 -8.87 -18.93 -8.37
N LEU A 427 -7.61 -19.29 -8.17
CA LEU A 427 -7.20 -20.24 -7.14
C LEU A 427 -7.47 -19.70 -5.72
N ILE A 428 -7.23 -18.42 -5.47
CA ILE A 428 -7.42 -17.82 -4.14
C ILE A 428 -8.88 -17.79 -3.73
N TYR A 429 -9.78 -17.34 -4.62
CA TYR A 429 -11.15 -16.97 -4.25
C TYR A 429 -12.20 -18.04 -4.56
N GLN A 430 -11.87 -19.07 -5.36
CA GLN A 430 -12.76 -20.20 -5.66
C GLN A 430 -14.17 -19.78 -6.11
N THR A 431 -14.28 -18.69 -6.88
CA THR A 431 -15.54 -18.17 -7.42
C THR A 431 -15.40 -17.88 -8.92
N ASP A 432 -16.52 -17.62 -9.58
CA ASP A 432 -16.55 -17.33 -11.02
C ASP A 432 -15.98 -15.96 -11.38
N ASP A 433 -15.62 -15.80 -12.66
CA ASP A 433 -14.97 -14.59 -13.17
C ASP A 433 -15.86 -13.34 -13.05
N ASP A 434 -17.19 -13.45 -13.01
CA ASP A 434 -18.07 -12.28 -12.85
C ASP A 434 -17.91 -11.68 -11.45
N HIS A 435 -17.94 -12.52 -10.42
CA HIS A 435 -17.67 -12.10 -9.05
C HIS A 435 -16.24 -11.57 -8.90
N LEU A 436 -15.24 -12.22 -9.50
CA LEU A 436 -13.84 -11.76 -9.44
C LEU A 436 -13.67 -10.38 -10.10
N LEU A 437 -14.26 -10.18 -11.29
CA LEU A 437 -14.22 -8.92 -12.01
C LEU A 437 -14.97 -7.78 -11.31
N ARG A 438 -15.78 -8.07 -10.27
CA ARG A 438 -16.43 -7.08 -9.42
C ARG A 438 -15.69 -6.88 -8.08
N MET A 439 -15.12 -7.95 -7.53
CA MET A 439 -14.52 -7.99 -6.20
C MET A 439 -13.07 -7.52 -6.13
N LEU A 440 -12.29 -7.69 -7.20
CA LEU A 440 -10.84 -7.46 -7.18
C LEU A 440 -10.45 -6.01 -7.45
N TYR A 441 -9.30 -5.61 -6.93
CA TYR A 441 -8.68 -4.32 -7.15
C TYR A 441 -7.70 -4.34 -8.33
N GLU A 442 -6.94 -5.43 -8.50
CA GLU A 442 -5.89 -5.57 -9.52
C GLU A 442 -6.24 -6.61 -10.60
N PHE A 443 -5.94 -6.28 -11.87
CA PHE A 443 -6.26 -7.10 -13.04
C PHE A 443 -5.09 -7.33 -13.98
N LYS A 444 -5.18 -8.46 -14.70
CA LYS A 444 -4.34 -8.76 -15.86
C LYS A 444 -4.97 -8.14 -17.12
N PHE A 445 -4.13 -7.68 -18.04
CA PHE A 445 -4.57 -7.10 -19.30
C PHE A 445 -3.54 -7.36 -20.41
N ASP A 446 -3.99 -7.20 -21.65
CA ASP A 446 -3.16 -7.23 -22.84
C ASP A 446 -3.00 -5.80 -23.39
N SER A 447 -1.82 -5.47 -23.91
CA SER A 447 -1.57 -4.19 -24.60
C SER A 447 -0.55 -4.41 -25.72
N PRO A 448 -0.72 -3.77 -26.90
CA PRO A 448 0.25 -3.83 -27.99
C PRO A 448 1.66 -3.38 -27.59
N THR A 449 1.77 -2.56 -26.54
CA THR A 449 3.04 -2.05 -26.02
C THR A 449 3.86 -3.14 -25.32
N ILE A 450 3.19 -4.16 -24.79
CA ILE A 450 3.82 -5.27 -24.08
C ILE A 450 4.03 -6.40 -25.09
N VAL A 451 5.00 -6.24 -25.99
CA VAL A 451 5.45 -7.32 -26.87
C VAL A 451 6.38 -8.22 -26.07
N TYR A 452 5.80 -9.31 -25.57
CA TYR A 452 6.36 -10.09 -24.46
C TYR A 452 7.83 -10.53 -24.59
N PRO A 453 8.36 -10.99 -25.73
CA PRO A 453 9.78 -11.34 -25.82
C PRO A 453 10.71 -10.12 -25.64
N GLU A 454 10.46 -9.04 -26.36
CA GLU A 454 11.31 -7.84 -26.34
C GLU A 454 11.20 -7.09 -25.01
N PHE A 455 9.97 -6.96 -24.48
CA PHE A 455 9.72 -6.35 -23.18
C PHE A 455 10.40 -7.13 -22.06
N LYS A 456 10.33 -8.47 -22.08
CA LYS A 456 10.96 -9.33 -21.08
C LYS A 456 12.47 -9.14 -21.03
N ASP A 457 13.15 -9.19 -22.18
CA ASP A 457 14.61 -9.06 -22.22
C ASP A 457 15.05 -7.69 -21.67
N LYS A 458 14.37 -6.61 -22.07
CA LYS A 458 14.63 -5.25 -21.57
C LYS A 458 14.31 -5.09 -20.09
N PHE A 459 13.21 -5.69 -19.63
CA PHE A 459 12.83 -5.67 -18.21
C PHE A 459 13.89 -6.37 -17.35
N GLN A 460 14.39 -7.53 -17.79
CA GLN A 460 15.44 -8.28 -17.10
C GLN A 460 16.75 -7.50 -17.06
N GLU A 461 17.17 -6.94 -18.19
CA GLU A 461 18.38 -6.11 -18.28
C GLU A 461 18.30 -4.91 -17.32
N LEU A 462 17.17 -4.20 -17.30
CA LEU A 462 16.94 -3.08 -16.40
C LEU A 462 16.89 -3.49 -14.93
N THR A 463 16.29 -4.64 -14.61
CA THR A 463 16.22 -5.17 -13.24
C THR A 463 17.62 -5.45 -12.70
N VAL A 464 18.45 -6.16 -13.47
CA VAL A 464 19.85 -6.45 -13.12
C VAL A 464 20.63 -5.14 -12.90
N LEU A 465 20.41 -4.16 -13.77
CA LEU A 465 21.12 -2.90 -13.73
C LEU A 465 20.67 -2.01 -12.55
N ILE A 466 19.39 -2.05 -12.18
CA ILE A 466 18.86 -1.42 -10.96
C ILE A 466 19.39 -2.10 -9.71
N ASP A 467 19.44 -3.43 -9.66
CA ASP A 467 19.99 -4.14 -8.51
C ASP A 467 21.49 -3.87 -8.34
N ALA A 468 22.24 -3.77 -9.45
CA ALA A 468 23.63 -3.33 -9.43
C ALA A 468 23.77 -1.88 -8.93
N TRP A 469 22.91 -0.96 -9.38
CA TRP A 469 22.86 0.42 -8.85
C TRP A 469 22.60 0.42 -7.34
N ARG A 470 21.62 -0.36 -6.86
CA ARG A 470 21.31 -0.47 -5.43
C ARG A 470 22.53 -0.91 -4.63
N GLN A 471 23.16 -2.01 -5.05
CA GLN A 471 24.35 -2.54 -4.39
C GLN A 471 25.49 -1.51 -4.35
N ASP A 472 25.85 -0.95 -5.51
CA ASP A 472 26.92 0.03 -5.69
C ASP A 472 26.68 1.33 -4.89
N PHE A 473 25.43 1.80 -4.81
CA PHE A 473 25.08 2.96 -3.99
C PHE A 473 25.26 2.67 -2.50
N TYR A 474 24.71 1.56 -1.98
CA TYR A 474 24.78 1.26 -0.56
C TYR A 474 26.20 0.91 -0.11
N ASP A 475 26.99 0.22 -0.93
CA ASP A 475 28.39 -0.07 -0.62
C ASP A 475 29.19 1.23 -0.45
N ARG A 476 29.07 2.17 -1.40
CA ARG A 476 29.69 3.50 -1.29
C ARG A 476 29.17 4.31 -0.11
N TYR A 477 27.87 4.21 0.17
CA TYR A 477 27.24 4.98 1.24
C TYR A 477 27.71 4.49 2.62
N VAL A 478 27.83 3.17 2.80
CA VAL A 478 28.39 2.55 4.01
C VAL A 478 29.87 2.91 4.17
N GLU A 479 30.67 2.85 3.10
CA GLU A 479 32.08 3.26 3.12
C GLU A 479 32.24 4.74 3.51
N ALA A 480 31.40 5.64 2.98
CA ALA A 480 31.42 7.06 3.31
C ALA A 480 30.88 7.38 4.72
N GLN A 481 30.00 6.54 5.28
CA GLN A 481 29.40 6.74 6.59
C GLN A 481 30.19 6.13 7.75
N LEU A 482 31.17 5.24 7.49
CA LEU A 482 32.15 4.81 8.50
C LEU A 482 32.93 5.97 9.11
N ASP A 483 33.02 7.12 8.41
CA ASP A 483 33.65 8.34 8.93
C ASP A 483 32.67 9.32 9.63
N VAL A 484 31.35 9.14 9.54
CA VAL A 484 30.38 10.18 9.99
C VAL A 484 29.22 9.65 10.86
N ILE A 485 28.84 8.37 10.81
CA ILE A 485 27.62 7.88 11.49
C ILE A 485 27.89 6.62 12.30
N LEU A 486 28.43 6.82 13.51
CA LEU A 486 28.36 5.84 14.60
C LEU A 486 27.15 6.10 15.54
N ASN A 487 26.22 7.01 15.23
CA ASN A 487 25.27 7.47 16.25
C ASN A 487 23.79 7.73 15.89
N SER A 488 23.23 7.42 14.71
CA SER A 488 21.77 7.66 14.58
C SER A 488 20.92 6.93 13.52
N ILE A 489 21.44 6.12 12.60
CA ILE A 489 20.57 5.53 11.57
C ILE A 489 20.90 4.05 11.37
N LYS A 490 20.08 3.17 11.96
CA LYS A 490 20.02 1.77 11.53
C LYS A 490 19.32 1.74 10.17
N MET A 491 19.94 1.10 9.18
CA MET A 491 19.44 0.86 7.81
C MET A 491 18.10 0.08 7.74
N ASP A 492 17.42 -0.15 8.85
CA ASP A 492 16.16 -0.89 8.91
C ASP A 492 14.98 -0.09 8.34
N ILE A 493 15.08 1.23 8.15
CA ILE A 493 13.97 2.07 7.65
C ILE A 493 13.49 1.58 6.29
N LEU A 494 14.43 1.25 5.39
CA LEU A 494 14.12 0.69 4.08
C LEU A 494 13.48 -0.69 4.21
N LYS A 495 13.96 -1.57 5.11
CA LYS A 495 13.38 -2.92 5.30
C LYS A 495 11.98 -2.89 5.90
N THR A 496 11.71 -1.99 6.85
CA THR A 496 10.43 -1.93 7.57
C THR A 496 9.36 -1.15 6.80
N MET A 497 9.75 -0.14 6.00
CA MET A 497 8.83 0.64 5.15
C MET A 497 8.54 -0.02 3.79
N MET A 498 9.31 -1.06 3.42
CA MET A 498 9.22 -1.79 2.14
C MET A 498 7.91 -2.57 1.91
N VAL A 499 6.99 -2.58 2.87
CA VAL A 499 5.91 -3.57 2.94
C VAL A 499 4.56 -3.07 2.38
N PRO A 500 4.07 -1.85 2.65
CA PRO A 500 2.76 -1.42 2.12
C PRO A 500 2.86 -0.70 0.78
N CYS A 501 3.99 -0.06 0.46
CA CYS A 501 4.09 0.87 -0.68
C CYS A 501 4.23 0.18 -2.05
N ILE A 502 4.53 -1.13 -2.10
CA ILE A 502 4.73 -1.85 -3.37
C ILE A 502 3.38 -2.23 -4.02
N SER A 503 2.27 -2.33 -3.26
CA SER A 503 0.97 -2.65 -3.84
C SER A 503 0.20 -1.43 -4.41
N ALA A 504 0.73 -0.22 -4.24
CA ALA A 504 0.07 1.02 -4.64
C ALA A 504 0.79 1.79 -5.78
N ALA A 505 1.97 1.35 -6.21
CA ALA A 505 2.78 2.00 -7.25
C ALA A 505 2.97 1.11 -8.49
#